data_AF-A0A835VWU2-F1
#
_entry.id   AF-A0A835VWU2-F1
#
_cell.length_a   1.000
_cell.length_b   1.000
_cell.length_c   1.000
_cell.angle_alpha   90.00
_cell.angle_beta   90.00
_cell.angle_gamma   90.00
#
_symmetry.space_group_name_H-M   'P 1'
#
loop_
_entity.id
_entity.type
_entity.pdbx_description
1 polymer ?
#
loop_
_entity_poly.entity_id
_entity_poly.type
_entity_poly.pdbx_seq_one_letter_code
_entity_poly.pdbx_strand_id
1 'polypeptide(L)'
;MTARADEVTAKREEAKCLALELLGTSNKLHKTERMLLRALSTAGVVNARSFLEYIAGLWKKDTPGGPGKRQDIFKEGLSTRPDLVECLRRQVPSWVIADPKGDPKEMEAKTVDNMASQIEAIIKSSNNDIHHFDTVTGLVLHRTGHNGPMVESLACIAQFMGVPYCIVEKKDDDDTRA
;
A
#
# COMPACT_ATOMS: atom_id res chain seq x y z
N MET A 1 -6.38 44.58 -32.75
CA MET A 1 -6.54 44.20 -31.32
C MET A 1 -7.41 42.97 -31.12
N THR A 2 -8.18 42.51 -32.11
CA THR A 2 -9.11 41.37 -32.03
C THR A 2 -8.43 40.00 -31.87
N ALA A 3 -7.38 39.71 -32.64
CA ALA A 3 -6.70 38.40 -32.60
C ALA A 3 -6.21 37.96 -31.20
N ARG A 4 -5.74 38.92 -30.39
CA ARG A 4 -5.30 38.65 -29.01
C ARG A 4 -6.47 38.36 -28.06
N ALA A 5 -7.62 38.98 -28.29
CA ALA A 5 -8.83 38.74 -27.51
C ALA A 5 -9.47 37.39 -27.88
N ASP A 6 -9.45 37.03 -29.16
CA ASP A 6 -9.94 35.74 -29.65
C ASP A 6 -9.07 34.58 -29.12
N GLU A 7 -7.74 34.74 -29.11
CA GLU A 7 -6.81 33.76 -28.54
C GLU A 7 -7.00 33.56 -27.03
N VAL A 8 -7.21 34.64 -26.28
CA VAL A 8 -7.48 34.58 -24.83
C VAL A 8 -8.81 33.89 -24.55
N THR A 9 -9.82 34.11 -25.39
CA THR A 9 -11.14 33.47 -25.26
C THR A 9 -11.04 31.97 -25.55
N ALA A 10 -10.31 31.57 -26.59
CA ALA A 10 -10.07 30.16 -26.91
C ALA A 10 -9.37 29.40 -25.77
N LYS A 11 -8.29 29.96 -25.21
CA LYS A 11 -7.59 29.37 -24.05
C LYS A 11 -8.48 29.24 -22.82
N ARG A 12 -9.40 30.19 -22.61
CA ARG A 12 -10.35 30.14 -21.49
C ARG A 12 -11.37 29.01 -21.66
N GLU A 13 -11.89 28.80 -22.87
CA GLU A 13 -12.81 27.70 -23.14
C GLU A 13 -12.10 26.34 -23.05
N GLU A 14 -10.87 26.23 -23.55
CA GLU A 14 -10.04 25.03 -23.38
C GLU A 14 -9.80 24.70 -21.90
N ALA A 15 -9.45 25.70 -21.09
CA ALA A 15 -9.26 25.52 -19.65
C ALA A 15 -10.55 25.07 -18.93
N LYS A 16 -11.72 25.56 -19.36
CA LYS A 16 -13.01 25.10 -18.81
C LYS A 16 -13.30 23.65 -19.19
N CYS A 17 -13.05 23.27 -20.44
CA CYS A 17 -13.21 21.90 -20.90
C CYS A 17 -12.32 20.95 -20.09
N LEU A 18 -11.03 21.28 -19.93
CA LEU A 18 -10.09 20.50 -19.13
C LEU A 18 -10.54 20.39 -17.66
N ALA A 19 -11.07 21.48 -17.08
CA ALA A 19 -11.59 21.44 -15.71
C ALA A 19 -12.81 20.51 -15.56
N LEU A 20 -13.73 20.51 -16.54
CA LEU A 20 -14.88 19.61 -16.54
C LEU A 20 -14.47 18.14 -16.75
N GLU A 21 -13.49 17.88 -17.62
CA GLU A 21 -12.91 16.54 -17.81
C GLU A 21 -12.21 16.03 -16.55
N LEU A 22 -11.46 16.90 -15.87
CA LEU A 22 -10.80 16.58 -14.61
C LEU A 22 -11.81 16.23 -13.52
N LEU A 23 -12.89 17.02 -13.40
CA LEU A 23 -14.00 16.73 -12.47
C LEU A 23 -14.68 15.40 -12.80
N GLY A 24 -14.94 15.15 -14.09
CA GLY A 24 -15.52 13.89 -14.56
C GLY A 24 -14.63 12.68 -14.23
N THR A 25 -13.33 12.82 -14.42
CA THR A 25 -12.33 11.77 -14.14
C THR A 25 -12.19 11.52 -12.64
N SER A 26 -12.15 12.59 -11.83
CA SER A 26 -12.12 12.51 -10.37
C SER A 26 -13.33 11.76 -9.80
N ASN A 27 -14.54 12.07 -10.30
CA ASN A 27 -15.76 11.37 -9.90
C ASN A 27 -15.74 9.87 -10.25
N LYS A 28 -15.19 9.51 -11.43
CA LYS A 28 -15.03 8.11 -11.83
C LYS A 28 -14.03 7.39 -10.92
N LEU A 29 -12.90 8.01 -10.63
CA LEU A 29 -11.88 7.45 -9.73
C LEU A 29 -12.48 7.18 -8.35
N HIS A 30 -13.15 8.16 -7.76
CA HIS A 30 -13.78 8.01 -6.44
C HIS A 30 -14.87 6.92 -6.41
N LYS A 31 -15.59 6.74 -7.52
CA LYS A 31 -16.56 5.62 -7.65
C LYS A 31 -15.83 4.27 -7.69
N THR A 32 -14.76 4.16 -8.48
CA THR A 32 -13.95 2.95 -8.59
C THR A 32 -13.30 2.57 -7.26
N GLU A 33 -12.73 3.53 -6.54
CA GLU A 33 -12.15 3.34 -5.21
C GLU A 33 -13.19 2.77 -4.23
N ARG A 34 -14.39 3.37 -4.16
CA ARG A 34 -15.47 2.85 -3.30
C ARG A 34 -15.92 1.44 -3.67
N MET A 35 -15.93 1.10 -4.96
CA MET A 35 -16.25 -0.26 -5.39
C MET A 35 -15.15 -1.25 -4.96
N LEU A 36 -13.88 -0.87 -5.10
CA LEU A 36 -12.74 -1.67 -4.64
C LEU A 36 -12.81 -1.93 -3.13
N LEU A 37 -13.02 -0.88 -2.32
CA LEU A 37 -13.08 -1.00 -0.87
C LEU A 37 -14.22 -1.92 -0.42
N ARG A 38 -15.39 -1.80 -1.05
CA ARG A 38 -16.53 -2.70 -0.80
C ARG A 38 -16.25 -4.14 -1.21
N ALA A 39 -15.58 -4.34 -2.35
CA ALA A 39 -15.20 -5.67 -2.82
C ALA A 39 -14.21 -6.34 -1.84
N LEU A 40 -13.21 -5.60 -1.35
CA LEU A 40 -12.27 -6.08 -0.33
C LEU A 40 -12.98 -6.46 0.97
N SER A 41 -13.87 -5.60 1.46
CA SER A 41 -14.68 -5.90 2.65
C SER A 41 -15.57 -7.14 2.45
N THR A 42 -16.19 -7.29 1.28
CA THR A 42 -16.99 -8.48 0.92
C THR A 42 -16.14 -9.75 0.82
N ALA A 43 -14.87 -9.60 0.42
CA ALA A 43 -13.89 -10.69 0.42
C ALA A 43 -13.35 -11.03 1.82
N GLY A 44 -13.84 -10.37 2.88
CA GLY A 44 -13.49 -10.64 4.27
C GLY A 44 -12.32 -9.80 4.81
N VAL A 45 -11.88 -8.76 4.09
CA VAL A 45 -10.86 -7.84 4.58
C VAL A 45 -11.47 -6.91 5.63
N VAL A 46 -11.04 -7.06 6.88
CA VAL A 46 -11.53 -6.30 8.04
C VAL A 46 -10.40 -5.61 8.81
N ASN A 47 -9.15 -6.02 8.58
CA ASN A 47 -7.95 -5.49 9.24
C ASN A 47 -6.68 -5.82 8.44
N ALA A 48 -5.51 -5.37 8.92
CA ALA A 48 -4.23 -5.64 8.26
C ALA A 48 -3.91 -7.14 8.11
N ARG A 49 -4.32 -7.98 9.08
CA ARG A 49 -4.11 -9.45 8.99
C ARG A 49 -4.87 -10.04 7.81
N SER A 50 -6.19 -9.85 7.79
CA SER A 50 -7.06 -10.33 6.71
C SER A 50 -6.72 -9.70 5.35
N PHE A 51 -6.22 -8.47 5.33
CA PHE A 51 -5.70 -7.83 4.12
C PHE A 51 -4.49 -8.58 3.54
N LEU A 52 -3.49 -8.90 4.36
CA LEU A 52 -2.32 -9.65 3.93
C LEU A 52 -2.67 -11.10 3.55
N GLU A 53 -3.63 -11.72 4.24
CA GLU A 53 -4.15 -13.04 3.88
C GLU A 53 -4.85 -13.03 2.51
N TYR A 54 -5.64 -11.99 2.23
CA TYR A 54 -6.24 -11.77 0.92
C TYR A 54 -5.18 -11.64 -0.17
N ILE A 55 -4.12 -10.85 0.05
CA ILE A 55 -3.00 -10.70 -0.88
C ILE A 55 -2.28 -12.03 -1.13
N ALA A 56 -1.98 -12.79 -0.08
CA ALA A 56 -1.39 -14.12 -0.23
C ALA A 56 -2.29 -15.04 -1.07
N GLY A 57 -3.62 -14.95 -0.88
CA GLY A 57 -4.59 -15.67 -1.69
C GLY A 57 -4.59 -15.26 -3.16
N LEU A 58 -4.42 -13.97 -3.46
CA LEU A 58 -4.27 -13.47 -4.83
C LEU A 58 -2.97 -13.98 -5.46
N TRP A 59 -1.83 -13.77 -4.80
CA TRP A 59 -0.53 -14.14 -5.35
C TRP A 59 -0.38 -15.65 -5.52
N LYS A 60 -1.01 -16.46 -4.65
CA LYS A 60 -1.07 -17.92 -4.83
C LYS A 60 -1.74 -18.34 -6.14
N LYS A 61 -2.78 -17.61 -6.58
CA LYS A 61 -3.48 -17.91 -7.85
C LYS A 61 -2.61 -17.59 -9.07
N ASP A 62 -1.71 -16.63 -8.92
CA ASP A 62 -0.76 -16.25 -9.97
C ASP A 62 0.36 -17.29 -10.14
N THR A 63 0.49 -18.26 -9.21
CA THR A 63 1.46 -19.36 -9.28
C THR A 63 0.82 -20.76 -9.31
N PRO A 64 0.37 -21.26 -10.47
CA PRO A 64 -0.13 -22.63 -10.60
C PRO A 64 0.96 -23.66 -10.27
N GLY A 65 0.76 -24.46 -9.21
CA GLY A 65 1.73 -25.45 -8.72
C GLY A 65 2.80 -24.89 -7.75
N GLY A 66 2.69 -23.62 -7.37
CA GLY A 66 3.59 -22.94 -6.46
C GLY A 66 3.49 -23.37 -4.99
N PRO A 67 4.38 -22.85 -4.14
CA PRO A 67 4.64 -23.38 -2.80
C PRO A 67 3.45 -23.26 -1.85
N GLY A 68 3.28 -24.27 -0.99
CA GLY A 68 2.12 -24.39 -0.09
C GLY A 68 2.14 -23.47 1.13
N LYS A 69 3.32 -22.97 1.55
CA LYS A 69 3.46 -22.10 2.73
C LYS A 69 3.30 -20.63 2.33
N ARG A 70 2.62 -19.86 3.18
CA ARG A 70 2.35 -18.44 2.95
C ARG A 70 3.60 -17.57 2.82
N GLN A 71 4.64 -17.86 3.62
CA GLN A 71 5.93 -17.17 3.48
C GLN A 71 6.54 -17.38 2.08
N ASP A 72 6.48 -18.59 1.54
CA ASP A 72 7.02 -18.88 0.21
C ASP A 72 6.22 -18.14 -0.88
N ILE A 73 4.89 -18.02 -0.71
CA ILE A 73 4.03 -17.21 -1.58
C ILE A 73 4.46 -15.73 -1.54
N PHE A 74 4.74 -15.17 -0.36
CA PHE A 74 5.25 -13.80 -0.26
C PHE A 74 6.64 -13.65 -0.88
N LYS A 75 7.53 -14.62 -0.67
CA LYS A 75 8.88 -14.61 -1.25
C LYS A 75 8.84 -14.57 -2.78
N GLU A 76 8.06 -15.46 -3.39
CA GLU A 76 7.88 -15.51 -4.84
C GLU A 76 7.14 -14.27 -5.36
N GLY A 77 6.10 -13.85 -4.64
CA GLY A 77 5.34 -12.65 -4.97
C GLY A 77 6.19 -11.38 -4.96
N LEU A 78 7.07 -11.22 -3.97
CA LEU A 78 8.03 -10.12 -3.89
C LEU A 78 9.10 -10.21 -4.98
N SER A 79 9.57 -11.42 -5.31
CA SER A 79 10.59 -11.63 -6.36
C SER A 79 10.11 -11.21 -7.75
N THR A 80 8.79 -11.19 -7.97
CA THR A 80 8.15 -10.77 -9.24
C THR A 80 7.67 -9.32 -9.20
N ARG A 81 7.86 -8.59 -8.09
CA ARG A 81 7.34 -7.23 -7.84
C ARG A 81 8.46 -6.31 -7.33
N PRO A 82 9.44 -5.95 -8.19
CA PRO A 82 10.60 -5.16 -7.78
C PRO A 82 10.22 -3.79 -7.20
N ASP A 83 9.18 -3.14 -7.72
CA ASP A 83 8.72 -1.83 -7.22
C ASP A 83 8.24 -1.89 -5.75
N LEU A 84 7.57 -2.99 -5.37
CA LEU A 84 7.18 -3.22 -3.98
C LEU A 84 8.42 -3.47 -3.10
N VAL A 85 9.37 -4.25 -3.59
CA VAL A 85 10.64 -4.50 -2.88
C VAL A 85 11.41 -3.19 -2.70
N GLU A 86 11.45 -2.31 -3.70
CA GLU A 86 12.09 -1.00 -3.60
C GLU A 86 11.41 -0.12 -2.55
N CYS A 87 10.08 -0.07 -2.53
CA CYS A 87 9.33 0.64 -1.49
C CYS A 87 9.71 0.12 -0.10
N LEU A 88 9.71 -1.20 0.09
CA LEU A 88 10.05 -1.83 1.37
C LEU A 88 11.51 -1.58 1.77
N ARG A 89 12.46 -1.60 0.82
CA ARG A 89 13.88 -1.27 1.10
C ARG A 89 14.02 0.18 1.59
N ARG A 90 13.29 1.11 0.97
CA ARG A 90 13.35 2.54 1.31
C ARG A 90 12.67 2.85 2.63
N GLN A 91 11.45 2.35 2.83
CA GLN A 91 10.63 2.69 4.00
C GLN A 91 10.94 1.82 5.22
N VAL A 92 11.49 0.63 5.01
CA VAL A 92 11.79 -0.34 6.07
C VAL A 92 13.25 -0.84 5.96
N PRO A 93 14.23 0.06 6.09
CA PRO A 93 15.65 -0.29 5.93
C PRO A 93 16.11 -1.37 6.92
N SER A 94 15.45 -1.51 8.07
CA SER A 94 15.70 -2.57 9.05
C SER A 94 15.45 -3.99 8.52
N TRP A 95 14.74 -4.15 7.39
CA TRP A 95 14.52 -5.45 6.75
C TRP A 95 15.56 -5.79 5.68
N VAL A 96 16.44 -4.85 5.34
CA VAL A 96 17.49 -5.06 4.35
C VAL A 96 18.65 -5.80 4.99
N ILE A 97 19.09 -6.90 4.37
CA ILE A 97 20.29 -7.62 4.81
C ILE A 97 21.50 -6.96 4.17
N ALA A 98 22.35 -6.35 4.99
CA ALA A 98 23.63 -5.79 4.55
C ALA A 98 24.75 -6.80 4.79
N ASP A 99 25.35 -7.33 3.72
CA ASP A 99 26.60 -8.09 3.79
C ASP A 99 27.61 -7.48 2.80
N PRO A 100 28.52 -6.60 3.26
CA PRO A 100 29.45 -5.90 2.39
C PRO A 100 30.45 -6.83 1.68
N LYS A 101 30.50 -8.12 2.02
CA LYS A 101 31.37 -9.12 1.39
C LYS A 101 30.60 -10.16 0.56
N GLY A 102 29.27 -10.08 0.52
CA GLY A 102 28.41 -11.05 -0.15
C GLY A 102 28.24 -10.78 -1.65
N ASP A 103 27.83 -11.81 -2.38
CA ASP A 103 27.39 -11.65 -3.77
C ASP A 103 26.09 -10.82 -3.83
N PRO A 104 25.98 -9.82 -4.72
CA PRO A 104 24.79 -8.96 -4.82
C PRO A 104 23.48 -9.70 -5.07
N LYS A 105 23.48 -10.75 -5.89
CA LYS A 105 22.26 -11.52 -6.17
C LYS A 105 21.87 -12.37 -4.97
N GLU A 106 22.84 -12.94 -4.27
CA GLU A 106 22.59 -13.68 -3.04
C GLU A 106 22.04 -12.75 -1.94
N MET A 107 22.55 -11.53 -1.82
CA MET A 107 22.04 -10.52 -0.89
C MET A 107 20.60 -10.12 -1.20
N GLU A 108 20.27 -9.95 -2.48
CA GLU A 108 18.92 -9.64 -2.91
C GLU A 108 17.95 -10.78 -2.54
N ALA A 109 18.31 -12.02 -2.84
CA ALA A 109 17.51 -13.19 -2.49
C ALA A 109 17.30 -13.31 -0.96
N LYS A 110 18.35 -13.08 -0.16
CA LYS A 110 18.27 -13.07 1.32
C LYS A 110 17.39 -11.92 1.84
N THR A 111 17.49 -10.74 1.23
CA THR A 111 16.65 -9.59 1.59
C THR A 111 15.18 -9.87 1.32
N VAL A 112 14.85 -10.43 0.15
CA VAL A 112 13.48 -10.81 -0.19
C VAL A 112 12.95 -11.90 0.77
N ASP A 113 13.77 -12.89 1.10
CA ASP A 113 13.42 -13.95 2.06
C ASP A 113 13.14 -13.39 3.47
N ASN A 114 13.96 -12.43 3.93
CA ASN A 114 13.73 -11.74 5.19
C ASN A 114 12.44 -10.92 5.14
N MET A 115 12.20 -10.14 4.08
CA MET A 115 10.95 -9.37 3.91
C MET A 115 9.71 -10.28 3.96
N ALA A 116 9.73 -11.41 3.27
CA ALA A 116 8.64 -12.39 3.32
C ALA A 116 8.42 -12.95 4.73
N SER A 117 9.51 -13.24 5.46
CA SER A 117 9.46 -13.69 6.85
C SER A 117 8.85 -12.63 7.78
N GLN A 118 9.19 -11.35 7.58
CA GLN A 118 8.66 -10.24 8.36
C GLN A 118 7.17 -10.03 8.09
N ILE A 119 6.73 -10.12 6.83
CA ILE A 119 5.30 -10.06 6.47
C ILE A 119 4.53 -11.22 7.13
N GLU A 120 5.08 -12.44 7.10
CA GLU A 120 4.48 -13.59 7.79
C GLU A 120 4.40 -13.38 9.31
N ALA A 121 5.42 -12.76 9.91
CA ALA A 121 5.43 -12.41 11.32
C ALA A 121 4.36 -11.34 11.66
N ILE A 122 4.16 -10.37 10.78
CA ILE A 122 3.06 -9.40 10.87
C ILE A 122 1.73 -10.17 10.92
N ILE A 123 1.44 -11.07 9.97
CA ILE A 123 0.16 -11.81 9.96
C ILE A 123 -0.07 -12.59 11.28
N LYS A 124 0.98 -13.18 11.84
CA LYS A 124 0.92 -13.95 13.10
C LYS A 124 0.81 -13.08 14.35
N SER A 125 1.12 -11.80 14.28
CA SER A 125 1.05 -10.88 15.42
C SER A 125 -0.40 -10.67 15.87
N SER A 126 -0.66 -10.88 17.16
CA SER A 126 -1.96 -10.60 17.78
C SER A 126 -2.32 -9.12 17.79
N ASN A 127 -1.32 -8.24 17.79
CA ASN A 127 -1.54 -6.80 17.94
C ASN A 127 -2.05 -6.16 16.64
N ASN A 128 -2.02 -6.88 15.51
CA ASN A 128 -2.42 -6.34 14.21
C ASN A 128 -3.90 -6.00 14.07
N ASP A 129 -4.73 -6.44 15.01
CA ASP A 129 -6.16 -6.14 14.99
C ASP A 129 -6.44 -4.64 15.24
N ILE A 130 -5.45 -3.88 15.70
CA ILE A 130 -5.51 -2.41 15.83
C ILE A 130 -5.58 -1.73 14.45
N HIS A 131 -4.96 -2.30 13.42
CA HIS A 131 -5.00 -1.77 12.05
C HIS A 131 -6.27 -2.29 11.35
N HIS A 132 -7.33 -1.50 11.34
CA HIS A 132 -8.62 -1.92 10.80
C HIS A 132 -8.81 -1.51 9.35
N PHE A 133 -9.77 -2.12 8.69
CA PHE A 133 -10.19 -1.77 7.34
C PHE A 133 -11.57 -1.12 7.37
N ASP A 134 -11.69 0.05 6.78
CA ASP A 134 -12.93 0.79 6.63
C ASP A 134 -13.34 0.90 5.15
N THR A 135 -14.64 0.80 4.87
CA THR A 135 -15.14 0.81 3.48
C THR A 135 -15.19 2.20 2.83
N VAL A 136 -14.94 3.26 3.60
CA VAL A 136 -14.87 4.64 3.15
C VAL A 136 -13.42 5.08 2.97
N THR A 137 -12.55 4.78 3.93
CA THR A 137 -11.15 5.24 3.97
C THR A 137 -10.14 4.18 3.51
N GLY A 138 -10.47 2.90 3.59
CA GLY A 138 -9.56 1.79 3.29
C GLY A 138 -8.78 1.33 4.51
N LEU A 139 -7.50 0.99 4.34
CA LEU A 139 -6.69 0.46 5.42
C LEU A 139 -6.25 1.57 6.38
N VAL A 140 -6.71 1.51 7.63
CA VAL A 140 -6.37 2.49 8.66
C VAL A 140 -5.22 1.95 9.50
N LEU A 141 -4.06 2.60 9.38
CA LEU A 141 -2.81 2.20 10.02
C LEU A 141 -2.53 3.11 11.21
N HIS A 142 -2.43 2.53 12.39
CA HIS A 142 -2.19 3.28 13.62
C HIS A 142 -0.71 3.26 13.97
N ARG A 143 -0.07 4.43 14.00
CA ARG A 143 1.33 4.54 14.45
C ARG A 143 1.45 4.35 15.97
N THR A 144 0.34 4.46 16.69
CA THR A 144 0.24 4.28 18.14
C THR A 144 0.27 2.80 18.52
N GLY A 145 1.32 2.38 19.24
CA GLY A 145 1.40 1.06 19.87
C GLY A 145 2.15 -0.02 19.07
N HIS A 146 2.76 0.30 17.93
CA HIS A 146 3.44 -0.67 17.06
C HIS A 146 4.80 -0.23 16.54
N ASN A 147 5.58 -1.22 16.09
CA ASN A 147 6.88 -1.06 15.45
C ASN A 147 6.73 -0.30 14.12
N GLY A 148 7.33 0.89 13.99
CA GLY A 148 7.28 1.72 12.77
C GLY A 148 7.43 0.94 11.44
N PRO A 149 8.42 0.04 11.31
CA PRO A 149 8.55 -0.94 10.23
C PRO A 149 7.26 -1.64 9.77
N MET A 150 6.38 -2.03 10.69
CA MET A 150 5.11 -2.69 10.36
C MET A 150 4.18 -1.73 9.60
N VAL A 151 3.97 -0.53 10.13
CA VAL A 151 3.10 0.48 9.52
C VAL A 151 3.60 0.85 8.13
N GLU A 152 4.90 1.11 7.99
CA GLU A 152 5.53 1.45 6.71
C GLU A 152 5.43 0.31 5.70
N SER A 153 5.62 -0.94 6.14
CA SER A 153 5.49 -2.10 5.25
C SER A 153 4.06 -2.28 4.75
N LEU A 154 3.06 -2.11 5.61
CA LEU A 154 1.65 -2.19 5.26
C LEU A 154 1.26 -1.06 4.29
N ALA A 155 1.79 0.15 4.50
CA ALA A 155 1.61 1.27 3.59
C ALA A 155 2.18 0.99 2.19
N CYS A 156 3.41 0.45 2.10
CA CYS A 156 4.00 0.04 0.82
C CYS A 156 3.14 -1.01 0.11
N ILE A 157 2.67 -2.03 0.83
CA ILE A 157 1.85 -3.09 0.27
C ILE A 157 0.47 -2.55 -0.19
N ALA A 158 -0.18 -1.72 0.62
CA ALA A 158 -1.46 -1.10 0.27
C ALA A 158 -1.32 -0.21 -0.97
N GLN A 159 -0.27 0.62 -1.01
CA GLN A 159 0.04 1.48 -2.16
C GLN A 159 0.24 0.65 -3.44
N PHE A 160 1.06 -0.40 -3.37
CA PHE A 160 1.33 -1.27 -4.52
C PHE A 160 0.06 -1.97 -5.02
N MET A 161 -0.81 -2.39 -4.11
CA MET A 161 -2.09 -3.04 -4.45
C MET A 161 -3.19 -2.06 -4.87
N GLY A 162 -2.91 -0.75 -4.90
CA GLY A 162 -3.90 0.28 -5.23
C GLY A 162 -5.00 0.41 -4.19
N VAL A 163 -4.74 0.02 -2.95
CA VAL A 163 -5.71 0.09 -1.85
C VAL A 163 -5.48 1.40 -1.08
N PRO A 164 -6.49 2.28 -0.98
CA PRO A 164 -6.42 3.46 -0.14
C PRO A 164 -6.04 3.11 1.30
N TYR A 165 -5.19 3.94 1.90
CA TYR A 165 -4.81 3.80 3.30
C TYR A 165 -4.62 5.18 3.93
N CYS A 166 -4.76 5.24 5.26
CA CYS A 166 -4.40 6.41 6.03
C CYS A 166 -3.55 6.00 7.23
N ILE A 167 -2.55 6.82 7.55
CA ILE A 167 -1.73 6.64 8.75
C ILE A 167 -2.23 7.62 9.80
N VAL A 168 -2.72 7.08 10.91
CA VAL A 168 -3.17 7.85 12.07
C VAL A 168 -1.99 8.02 13.01
N GLU A 169 -1.54 9.26 13.15
CA GLU A 169 -0.55 9.65 14.16
C GLU A 169 -1.24 9.89 15.51
N LYS A 170 -0.48 9.75 16.60
CA LYS A 170 -0.98 10.16 17.91
C LYS A 170 -1.17 11.67 17.88
N LYS A 171 -2.33 12.18 18.30
CA LYS A 171 -2.37 13.54 18.86
C LYS A 171 -1.57 13.48 20.16
N ASP A 172 -0.49 14.23 20.23
CA ASP A 172 0.06 14.58 21.53
C ASP A 172 -1.02 15.41 22.23
N ASP A 173 -1.77 14.77 23.13
CA ASP A 173 -2.50 15.48 24.17
C ASP A 173 -1.48 16.04 25.15
N ASP A 174 -0.73 17.06 24.71
CA ASP A 174 0.15 17.87 25.55
C ASP A 174 -0.25 19.34 25.40
N ASP A 175 -1.45 19.65 25.90
CA ASP A 175 -1.83 21.04 26.18
C ASP A 175 -2.94 21.14 27.24
N THR A 176 -2.91 20.26 28.26
CA THR A 176 -3.70 20.48 29.48
C THR A 176 -3.14 19.72 30.68
N ARG A 177 -1.97 20.14 31.15
CA ARG A 177 -1.56 19.91 32.55
C ARG A 177 -0.96 21.18 33.15
N ALA A 178 -1.81 21.81 33.96
CA ALA A 178 -1.56 22.74 35.08
C ALA A 178 -0.98 24.12 34.75
#